data_AF-A0A7K3PD87-F1
#
_entry.id   AF-A0A7K3PD87-F1
#
_cell.length_a   1.000
_cell.length_b   1.000
_cell.length_c   1.000
_cell.angle_alpha   90.00
_cell.angle_beta   90.00
_cell.angle_gamma   90.00
#
_symmetry.space_group_name_H-M   'P 1'
#
loop_
_entity.id
_entity.type
_entity.pdbx_description
1 polymer ?
#
loop_
_entity_poly.entity_id
_entity_poly.type
_entity_poly.pdbx_seq_one_letter_code
_entity_poly.pdbx_strand_id
1 'polypeptide(L)'
;MYAGRIVELADARTFFGAPGPRHPYSRGLLDALPDRAFTPVPGLPPELGALPDGCAFAARCDRATDACAVLPPPHRAVACHHPHAVLTEAVDRA
;
A
#
# COMPACT_ATOMS: atom_id res chain seq x y z
N MET A 1 -3.54 -4.24 6.57
CA MET A 1 -3.75 -5.64 6.12
C MET A 1 -4.69 -5.64 4.91
N TYR A 2 -4.53 -6.59 3.99
CA TYR A 2 -5.45 -6.81 2.87
C TYR A 2 -5.46 -8.29 2.46
N ALA A 3 -6.65 -8.86 2.23
CA ALA A 3 -6.84 -10.28 1.86
C ALA A 3 -6.02 -11.25 2.74
N GLY A 4 -6.07 -11.07 4.06
CA GLY A 4 -5.36 -11.90 5.03
C GLY A 4 -3.85 -11.66 5.15
N ARG A 5 -3.27 -10.71 4.40
CA ARG A 5 -1.82 -10.43 4.39
C ARG A 5 -1.50 -9.05 4.97
N ILE A 6 -0.43 -8.95 5.76
CA ILE A 6 0.12 -7.66 6.19
C ILE A 6 0.79 -7.00 4.99
N VAL A 7 0.20 -5.92 4.50
CA VAL A 7 0.72 -5.15 3.34
C VAL A 7 1.58 -3.96 3.74
N GLU A 8 1.34 -3.42 4.93
CA GLU A 8 2.04 -2.28 5.48
C GLU A 8 1.85 -2.22 7.00
N LEU A 9 2.91 -1.84 7.71
CA LEU A 9 2.91 -1.52 9.13
C LEU A 9 3.70 -0.23 9.34
N ALA A 10 3.08 0.74 10.02
CA ALA A 10 3.67 2.04 10.34
C ALA A 10 3.07 2.58 11.64
N ASP A 11 3.77 3.51 12.30
CA ASP A 11 3.18 4.27 13.40
C ASP A 11 2.14 5.27 12.87
N ALA A 12 1.25 5.73 13.75
CA ALA A 12 0.14 6.60 13.37
C ALA A 12 0.61 7.96 12.80
N ARG A 13 1.72 8.54 13.30
CA ARG A 13 2.20 9.83 12.80
C ARG A 13 2.70 9.70 11.36
N THR A 14 3.48 8.66 11.07
CA THR A 14 3.94 8.36 9.71
C THR A 14 2.78 8.01 8.78
N PHE A 15 1.81 7.21 9.24
CA PHE A 15 0.70 6.77 8.41
C PHE A 15 -0.26 7.92 8.06
N PHE A 16 -0.66 8.76 9.02
CA PHE A 16 -1.65 9.82 8.78
C PHE A 16 -1.05 11.17 8.38
N GLY A 17 0.27 11.36 8.59
CA GLY A 17 1.00 12.58 8.23
C GLY A 17 1.42 12.65 6.76
N ALA A 18 2.36 13.55 6.47
CA ALA A 18 3.08 13.59 5.19
C ALA A 18 4.42 12.84 5.37
N PRO A 19 4.80 11.92 4.46
CA PRO A 19 4.20 11.62 3.15
C PRO A 19 3.04 10.61 3.18
N GLY A 20 2.67 10.04 4.33
CA GLY A 20 1.53 9.12 4.52
C GLY A 20 1.82 7.66 4.14
N PRO A 21 0.78 6.81 3.98
CA PRO A 21 0.96 5.38 3.71
C PRO A 21 1.66 5.12 2.38
N ARG A 22 2.55 4.13 2.37
CA ARG A 22 3.40 3.81 1.24
C ARG A 22 2.78 2.75 0.33
N HIS A 23 1.99 1.82 0.86
CA HIS A 23 1.37 0.80 0.03
C HIS A 23 0.17 1.40 -0.73
N PRO A 24 0.03 1.19 -2.06
CA PRO A 24 -1.06 1.79 -2.84
C PRO A 24 -2.47 1.51 -2.29
N TYR A 25 -2.70 0.29 -1.78
CA TYR A 25 -3.94 -0.02 -1.04
C TYR A 25 -4.17 0.88 0.19
N SER A 26 -3.17 1.01 1.06
CA SER A 26 -3.27 1.84 2.28
C SER A 26 -3.49 3.31 1.93
N ARG A 27 -2.84 3.80 0.86
CA ARG A 27 -3.05 5.13 0.29
C ARG A 27 -4.50 5.32 -0.18
N GLY A 28 -4.98 4.40 -1.00
CA GLY A 28 -6.36 4.44 -1.50
C GLY A 28 -7.41 4.38 -0.37
N LEU A 29 -7.14 3.67 0.72
CA LEU A 29 -8.01 3.71 1.91
C LEU A 29 -8.06 5.11 2.55
N LEU A 30 -6.91 5.78 2.66
CA LEU A 30 -6.84 7.12 3.22
C LEU A 30 -7.54 8.13 2.30
N ASP A 31 -7.32 8.02 0.99
CA ASP A 31 -7.92 8.93 0.00
C ASP A 31 -9.44 8.73 -0.14
N ALA A 32 -9.97 7.56 0.21
CA ALA A 32 -11.40 7.27 0.24
C ALA A 32 -12.14 7.90 1.43
N LEU A 33 -11.43 8.49 2.41
CA LEU A 33 -12.07 9.14 3.54
C LEU A 33 -12.78 10.45 3.13
N PRO A 34 -13.93 10.78 3.74
CA PRO A 34 -14.68 12.02 3.43
C PRO A 34 -13.91 13.32 3.69
N ASP A 35 -12.96 13.31 4.63
CA ASP A 35 -12.11 14.44 4.99
C ASP A 35 -10.84 14.54 4.11
N ARG A 36 -10.72 13.67 3.10
CA ARG A 36 -9.63 13.62 2.11
C ARG A 36 -10.17 13.87 0.72
N ALA A 37 -9.78 13.05 -0.27
CA ALA A 37 -10.21 13.18 -1.66
C ALA A 37 -11.58 12.53 -1.91
N PHE A 38 -12.11 11.76 -0.95
CA PHE A 38 -13.31 10.95 -1.08
C PHE A 38 -13.34 10.10 -2.37
N THR A 39 -12.18 9.60 -2.76
CA THR A 39 -11.99 8.81 -3.99
C THR A 39 -11.98 7.32 -3.63
N PRO A 40 -12.99 6.54 -4.03
CA PRO A 40 -13.07 5.13 -3.66
C PRO A 40 -11.98 4.31 -4.36
N VAL A 41 -11.49 3.27 -3.69
CA VAL A 41 -10.67 2.24 -4.34
C VAL A 41 -11.53 1.51 -5.38
N PRO A 42 -11.14 1.45 -6.66
CA PRO A 42 -11.96 0.88 -7.72
C PRO A 42 -12.09 -0.66 -7.59
N GLY A 43 -13.20 -1.18 -8.09
CA GLY A 43 -13.46 -2.61 -8.16
C GLY A 43 -13.79 -3.26 -6.80
N LEU A 44 -13.92 -4.59 -6.80
CA LEU A 44 -14.30 -5.38 -5.64
C LEU A 44 -13.07 -6.10 -5.04
N PRO A 45 -13.01 -6.33 -3.72
CA PRO A 45 -12.00 -7.21 -3.13
C PRO A 45 -12.03 -8.60 -3.76
N PRO A 46 -10.88 -9.32 -3.85
CA PRO A 46 -10.84 -10.67 -4.38
C PRO A 46 -11.51 -11.66 -3.41
N GLU A 47 -11.99 -12.75 -3.96
CA GLU A 47 -12.44 -13.91 -3.17
C GLU A 47 -11.28 -14.53 -2.41
N LEU A 48 -11.44 -14.74 -1.10
CA LEU A 48 -10.36 -15.23 -0.23
C LEU A 48 -9.95 -16.69 -0.55
N GLY A 49 -10.83 -17.47 -1.18
CA GLY A 49 -10.55 -18.84 -1.62
C GLY A 49 -9.76 -18.96 -2.93
N ALA A 50 -9.55 -17.83 -3.64
CA ALA A 50 -8.90 -17.80 -4.95
C ALA A 50 -7.92 -16.63 -5.07
N LEU A 51 -7.08 -16.44 -4.05
CA LEU A 51 -6.07 -15.38 -4.06
C LEU A 51 -4.92 -15.72 -5.03
N PRO A 52 -4.35 -14.73 -5.73
CA PRO A 52 -3.17 -14.94 -6.54
C PRO A 52 -1.96 -15.27 -5.65
N ASP A 53 -0.96 -15.91 -6.26
CA ASP A 53 0.35 -16.18 -5.65
C ASP A 53 1.08 -14.89 -5.29
N GLY A 54 0.88 -13.85 -6.11
CA GLY A 54 1.45 -12.53 -5.94
C GLY A 54 0.62 -11.56 -5.10
N CYS A 55 0.73 -10.28 -5.42
CA CYS A 55 0.00 -9.22 -4.73
C CYS A 55 -1.50 -9.33 -5.01
N ALA A 56 -2.29 -9.65 -3.97
CA ALA A 56 -3.74 -9.71 -4.05
C ALA A 56 -4.41 -8.38 -4.45
N PHE A 57 -3.69 -7.25 -4.32
CA PHE A 57 -4.20 -5.93 -4.70
C PHE A 57 -3.88 -5.56 -6.17
N ALA A 58 -3.07 -6.36 -6.88
CA ALA A 58 -2.57 -6.00 -8.20
C ALA A 58 -3.67 -5.64 -9.22
N ALA A 59 -4.79 -6.37 -9.23
CA ALA A 59 -5.91 -6.13 -10.15
C ALA A 59 -6.62 -4.76 -9.95
N ARG A 60 -6.39 -4.09 -8.82
CA ARG A 60 -7.00 -2.79 -8.46
C ARG A 60 -5.96 -1.70 -8.21
N CYS A 61 -4.69 -2.02 -8.41
CA CYS A 61 -3.56 -1.16 -8.14
C CYS A 61 -3.16 -0.44 -9.43
N ASP A 62 -3.20 0.89 -9.41
CA ASP A 62 -2.73 1.77 -10.49
C ASP A 62 -1.21 1.68 -10.76
N ARG A 63 -0.47 1.08 -9.83
CA ARG A 63 0.99 0.90 -9.88
C ARG A 63 1.40 -0.56 -10.11
N ALA A 64 0.47 -1.44 -10.52
CA ALA A 64 0.78 -2.84 -10.77
C ALA A 64 1.67 -3.03 -12.02
N THR A 65 2.56 -4.01 -11.95
CA THR A 65 3.40 -4.48 -13.06
C THR A 65 3.52 -6.00 -12.98
N ASP A 66 4.16 -6.65 -13.96
CA ASP A 66 4.41 -8.10 -13.95
C ASP A 66 5.14 -8.60 -12.70
N ALA A 67 6.02 -7.78 -12.10
CA ALA A 67 6.67 -8.13 -10.82
C ALA A 67 5.67 -8.45 -9.70
N CYS A 68 4.46 -7.89 -9.74
CA CYS A 68 3.41 -8.13 -8.75
C CYS A 68 2.78 -9.53 -8.84
N ALA A 69 3.10 -10.32 -9.86
CA ALA A 69 2.72 -11.73 -9.95
C ALA A 69 3.39 -12.59 -8.87
N VAL A 70 4.44 -12.09 -8.23
CA VAL A 70 5.08 -12.69 -7.05
C VAL A 70 5.06 -11.71 -5.87
N LEU A 71 4.98 -12.24 -4.65
CA LEU A 71 5.03 -11.39 -3.46
C LEU A 71 6.44 -10.79 -3.28
N PRO A 72 6.57 -9.48 -3.05
CA PRO A 72 7.84 -8.87 -2.68
C PRO A 72 8.26 -9.29 -1.27
N PRO A 73 9.57 -9.41 -0.99
CA PRO A 73 10.01 -9.40 0.40
C PRO A 73 9.62 -8.07 1.05
N PRO A 74 9.15 -8.06 2.30
CA PRO A 74 8.79 -6.81 2.97
C PRO A 74 10.02 -5.92 3.11
N HIS A 75 9.96 -4.70 2.58
CA HIS A 75 11.03 -3.70 2.69
C HIS A 75 10.55 -2.50 3.50
N ARG A 76 11.23 -2.23 4.62
CA ARG A 76 10.82 -1.19 5.59
C ARG A 76 9.35 -1.32 5.97
N ALA A 77 8.95 -2.54 6.36
CA ALA A 77 7.60 -2.90 6.77
C ALA A 77 6.48 -2.70 5.72
N VAL A 78 6.83 -2.64 4.43
CA VAL A 78 5.87 -2.55 3.31
C VAL A 78 6.08 -3.71 2.35
N ALA A 79 5.03 -4.50 2.11
CA ALA A 79 5.03 -5.61 1.16
C ALA A 79 4.50 -5.12 -0.20
N CYS A 80 5.30 -4.32 -0.91
CA CYS A 80 4.97 -3.77 -2.22
C CYS A 80 6.23 -3.69 -3.08
N HIS A 81 6.15 -4.06 -4.37
CA HIS A 81 7.22 -3.80 -5.34
C HIS A 81 7.31 -2.30 -5.69
N HIS A 82 6.18 -1.60 -5.66
CA HIS A 82 6.05 -0.20 -6.10
C HIS A 82 5.49 0.73 -5.01
N PRO A 83 6.08 0.76 -3.80
CA PRO A 83 5.60 1.63 -2.74
C PRO A 83 5.72 3.10 -3.18
N HIS A 84 4.85 3.97 -2.65
CA HIS A 84 5.08 5.40 -2.73
C HIS A 84 6.39 5.74 -2.01
N ALA A 85 7.19 6.60 -2.64
CA ALA A 85 8.39 7.12 -2.04
C ALA A 85 8.04 7.94 -0.80
N VAL A 86 8.82 7.77 0.25
CA VAL A 86 8.85 8.74 1.34
C VAL A 86 9.93 9.75 0.97
N LEU A 87 9.59 11.04 0.96
CA LEU A 87 10.63 12.07 0.89
C LEU A 87 11.43 11.92 2.18
N THR A 88 12.68 11.47 2.07
CA THR A 88 13.58 11.47 3.21
C THR A 88 14.04 12.91 3.39
N GLU A 89 13.54 13.59 4.41
CA GLU A 89 14.35 14.67 5.00
C GLU A 89 15.68 14.01 5.38
N ALA A 90 16.76 14.55 4.85
CA ALA A 90 18.10 14.07 5.14
C ALA A 90 18.22 13.97 6.67
N VAL A 91 18.59 12.77 7.14
CA VAL A 91 19.05 12.62 8.51
C VAL A 91 20.34 13.43 8.59
N ASP A 92 20.23 14.68 9.01
CA ASP A 92 21.36 15.45 9.52
C ASP A 92 21.88 14.65 10.72
N ARG A 93 22.96 13.90 10.46
CA ARG A 93 23.77 13.24 11.47
C ARG A 93 24.45 14.36 12.25
N ALA A 94 23.95 14.66 13.44
CA ALA A 94 24.75 15.23 14.52
C ALA A 94 25.60 14.12 15.15
#